data_AF-A0A497JDJ7-F1
#
_entry.id   AF-A0A497JDJ7-F1
#
_cell.length_a   1.000
_cell.length_b   1.000
_cell.length_c   1.000
_cell.angle_alpha   90.00
_cell.angle_beta   90.00
_cell.angle_gamma   90.00
#
_symmetry.space_group_name_H-M   'P 1'
#
loop_
_entity.id
_entity.type
_entity.pdbx_description
1 polymer ?
#
loop_
_entity_poly.entity_id
_entity_poly.type
_entity_poly.pdbx_seq_one_letter_code
_entity_poly.pdbx_strand_id
1 'polypeptide(L)'
;DTRVLIYQIPGGMISNLVSQLKEQNALDRLEEVLEEVPRVREDLGYPPLVTPASQIVGTQAVFNVLVGERYKVVPKEVKDYIMGYYGRPPGKIKDEVKAKIIGDAKPITCRPADLLEPELEKLRKEAEKLGIIKREEDLLTYALYPTVAVKFLKGEVEEEPIPEPEKVTPTKGIPTEFKVEVDGEEYVVKVEPIGGFIDIKEAPTKAKSQKVEGGVTSPMQGMIVEIKVKKGDKVKKGDVLAVLEAMKMQNDIVSPRDGVVEEIFVSEGQNVNAGEVIMNVK
;
A
#
# COMPACT_ATOMS: atom_id res chain seq x y z
N ASP A 1 8.88 -20.95 4.52
CA ASP A 1 8.86 -20.78 3.06
C ASP A 1 10.29 -20.66 2.54
N THR A 2 10.78 -21.63 1.78
CA THR A 2 12.16 -21.63 1.23
C THR A 2 12.37 -20.59 0.14
N ARG A 3 11.28 -20.08 -0.47
CA ARG A 3 11.32 -19.05 -1.53
C ARG A 3 11.84 -17.71 -1.03
N VAL A 4 11.88 -17.49 0.29
CA VAL A 4 12.50 -16.32 0.91
C VAL A 4 13.99 -16.18 0.55
N LEU A 5 14.69 -17.30 0.29
CA LEU A 5 16.10 -17.28 -0.10
C LEU A 5 16.31 -16.69 -1.50
N ILE A 6 15.28 -16.75 -2.34
CA ILE A 6 15.31 -16.30 -3.73
C ILE A 6 14.78 -14.87 -3.81
N TYR A 7 13.57 -14.63 -3.32
CA TYR A 7 12.89 -13.34 -3.49
C TYR A 7 13.21 -12.33 -2.37
N GLN A 8 13.75 -12.81 -1.23
CA GLN A 8 14.12 -11.99 -0.06
C GLN A 8 12.99 -11.12 0.48
N ILE A 9 11.74 -11.54 0.26
CA ILE A 9 10.54 -10.82 0.69
C ILE A 9 10.24 -11.19 2.14
N PRO A 10 10.22 -10.22 3.07
CA PRO A 10 9.79 -10.48 4.44
C PRO A 10 8.36 -11.03 4.49
N GLY A 11 8.05 -11.88 5.46
CA GLY A 11 6.72 -12.52 5.56
C GLY A 11 5.56 -11.53 5.56
N GLY A 12 5.67 -10.42 6.30
CA GLY A 12 4.64 -9.37 6.30
C GLY A 12 4.46 -8.65 4.96
N MET A 13 5.53 -8.56 4.14
CA MET A 13 5.44 -8.01 2.79
C MET A 13 4.73 -8.98 1.83
N ILE A 14 4.92 -10.30 1.97
CA ILE A 14 4.19 -11.29 1.16
C ILE A 14 2.69 -11.19 1.41
N SER A 15 2.26 -11.18 2.68
CA SER A 15 0.83 -11.08 3.02
C SER A 15 0.21 -9.80 2.43
N ASN A 16 0.92 -8.67 2.51
CA ASN A 16 0.48 -7.41 1.91
C ASN A 16 0.38 -7.48 0.39
N LEU A 17 1.38 -8.04 -0.30
CA LEU A 17 1.37 -8.24 -1.76
C LEU A 17 0.19 -9.12 -2.19
N VAL A 18 -0.06 -10.21 -1.45
CA VAL A 18 -1.19 -11.12 -1.70
C VAL A 18 -2.52 -10.39 -1.54
N SER A 19 -2.69 -9.57 -0.49
CA SER A 19 -3.89 -8.75 -0.31
C SER A 19 -4.08 -7.75 -1.44
N GLN A 20 -3.02 -7.02 -1.84
CA GLN A 20 -3.06 -6.08 -2.97
C GLN A 20 -3.50 -6.77 -4.27
N LEU A 21 -2.95 -7.95 -4.57
CA LEU A 21 -3.33 -8.71 -5.77
C LEU A 21 -4.76 -9.27 -5.68
N LYS A 22 -5.22 -9.69 -4.49
CA LYS A 22 -6.62 -10.08 -4.27
C LYS A 22 -7.58 -8.94 -4.58
N GLU A 23 -7.33 -7.76 -4.03
CA GLU A 23 -8.17 -6.58 -4.25
C GLU A 23 -8.27 -6.21 -5.73
N GLN A 24 -7.21 -6.45 -6.50
CA GLN A 24 -7.17 -6.19 -7.94
C GLN A 24 -7.59 -7.38 -8.80
N ASN A 25 -8.11 -8.47 -8.20
CA ASN A 25 -8.45 -9.73 -8.89
C ASN A 25 -7.32 -10.27 -9.78
N ALA A 26 -6.07 -10.14 -9.33
CA ALA A 26 -4.86 -10.50 -10.06
C ALA A 26 -3.95 -11.47 -9.26
N LEU A 27 -4.55 -12.27 -8.39
CA LEU A 27 -3.82 -13.26 -7.57
C LEU A 27 -3.03 -14.27 -8.37
N ASP A 28 -3.54 -14.64 -9.55
CA ASP A 28 -2.91 -15.52 -10.51
C ASP A 28 -1.54 -15.01 -10.98
N ARG A 29 -1.28 -13.71 -10.83
CA ARG A 29 -0.03 -13.04 -11.21
C ARG A 29 0.99 -12.93 -10.08
N LEU A 30 0.74 -13.56 -8.93
CA LEU A 30 1.63 -13.51 -7.77
C LEU A 30 3.05 -13.96 -8.12
N GLU A 31 3.21 -15.04 -8.90
CA GLU A 31 4.53 -15.53 -9.29
C GLU A 31 5.31 -14.51 -10.12
N GLU A 32 4.66 -13.83 -11.08
CA GLU A 32 5.27 -12.74 -11.85
C GLU A 32 5.75 -11.60 -10.94
N VAL A 33 4.95 -11.24 -9.93
CA VAL A 33 5.32 -10.19 -8.96
C VAL A 33 6.52 -10.62 -8.12
N LEU A 34 6.55 -11.86 -7.64
CA LEU A 34 7.68 -12.40 -6.87
C LEU A 34 8.97 -12.36 -7.69
N GLU A 35 8.91 -12.67 -8.99
CA GLU A 35 10.06 -12.58 -9.91
C GLU A 35 10.49 -11.14 -10.23
N GLU A 36 9.55 -10.20 -10.24
CA GLU A 36 9.82 -8.80 -10.54
C GLU A 36 10.44 -8.04 -9.34
N VAL A 37 10.09 -8.42 -8.10
CA VAL A 37 10.64 -7.81 -6.87
C VAL A 37 12.17 -7.75 -6.83
N PRO A 38 12.94 -8.85 -7.04
CA PRO A 38 14.39 -8.79 -7.02
C PRO A 38 14.97 -7.92 -8.15
N ARG A 39 14.31 -7.83 -9.32
CA ARG A 39 14.73 -6.97 -10.43
C ARG A 39 14.54 -5.49 -10.08
N VAL A 40 13.40 -5.13 -9.49
CA VAL A 40 13.16 -3.76 -8.99
C VAL A 40 14.15 -3.42 -7.87
N ARG A 41 14.43 -4.35 -6.97
CA ARG A 41 15.42 -4.15 -5.91
C ARG A 41 16.82 -3.89 -6.46
N GLU A 42 17.25 -4.67 -7.46
CA GLU A 42 18.52 -4.44 -8.15
C GLU A 42 18.56 -3.05 -8.80
N ASP A 43 17.51 -2.70 -9.55
CA ASP A 43 17.41 -1.41 -10.23
C ASP A 43 17.50 -0.23 -9.26
N LEU A 44 16.95 -0.38 -8.05
CA LEU A 44 17.00 0.60 -6.98
C LEU A 44 18.28 0.53 -6.12
N GLY A 45 19.30 -0.20 -6.55
CA GLY A 45 20.60 -0.23 -5.86
C GLY A 45 20.61 -1.08 -4.61
N TYR A 46 19.90 -2.22 -4.62
CA TYR A 46 19.93 -3.25 -3.59
C TYR A 46 19.57 -2.80 -2.16
N PRO A 47 18.50 -2.02 -1.92
CA PRO A 47 18.09 -1.70 -0.56
C PRO A 47 17.81 -2.98 0.25
N PRO A 48 18.11 -3.00 1.56
CA PRO A 48 17.54 -4.00 2.46
C PRO A 48 16.02 -3.92 2.42
N LEU A 49 15.34 -5.05 2.17
CA LEU A 49 13.88 -5.09 2.08
C LEU A 49 13.27 -5.11 3.48
N VAL A 50 13.28 -3.94 4.13
CA VAL A 50 12.59 -3.65 5.38
C VAL A 50 11.74 -2.40 5.20
N THR A 51 10.73 -2.18 6.03
CA THR A 51 9.88 -1.00 5.92
C THR A 51 10.71 0.28 6.08
N PRO A 52 10.56 1.29 5.19
CA PRO A 52 9.58 1.39 4.09
C PRO A 52 10.04 0.80 2.75
N ALA A 53 11.33 0.52 2.57
CA ALA A 53 11.90 0.07 1.28
C ALA A 53 11.25 -1.21 0.72
N SER A 54 10.85 -2.15 1.59
CA SER A 54 10.10 -3.35 1.21
C SER A 54 8.79 -3.02 0.46
N GLN A 55 8.02 -2.06 0.96
CA GLN A 55 6.77 -1.60 0.34
C GLN A 55 7.04 -0.87 -0.98
N ILE A 56 8.05 0.01 -1.01
CA ILE A 56 8.44 0.75 -2.22
C ILE A 56 8.78 -0.22 -3.37
N VAL A 57 9.63 -1.21 -3.10
CA VAL A 57 10.02 -2.23 -4.09
C VAL A 57 8.82 -3.10 -4.47
N GLY A 58 8.03 -3.55 -3.49
CA GLY A 58 6.86 -4.40 -3.70
C GLY A 58 5.79 -3.76 -4.58
N THR A 59 5.36 -2.56 -4.22
CA THR A 59 4.33 -1.82 -4.93
C THR A 59 4.77 -1.51 -6.36
N GLN A 60 6.03 -1.13 -6.58
CA GLN A 60 6.54 -0.92 -7.93
C GLN A 60 6.57 -2.21 -8.76
N ALA A 61 6.90 -3.36 -8.15
CA ALA A 61 6.87 -4.65 -8.83
C ALA A 61 5.43 -5.04 -9.23
N VAL A 62 4.45 -4.83 -8.34
CA VAL A 62 3.03 -5.01 -8.65
C VAL A 62 2.63 -4.13 -9.83
N PHE A 63 2.97 -2.84 -9.83
CA PHE A 63 2.65 -1.95 -10.95
C PHE A 63 3.31 -2.38 -12.26
N ASN A 64 4.59 -2.77 -12.24
CA ASN A 64 5.28 -3.25 -13.43
C ASN A 64 4.58 -4.45 -14.06
N VAL A 65 4.16 -5.41 -13.23
CA VAL A 65 3.46 -6.63 -13.67
C VAL A 65 2.07 -6.27 -14.20
N LEU A 66 1.25 -5.58 -13.40
CA LEU A 66 -0.14 -5.27 -13.77
C LEU A 66 -0.25 -4.40 -15.02
N VAL A 67 0.66 -3.45 -15.19
CA VAL A 67 0.72 -2.58 -16.37
C VAL A 67 1.35 -3.28 -17.57
N GLY A 68 2.17 -4.31 -17.35
CA GLY A 68 2.89 -5.04 -18.40
C GLY A 68 4.09 -4.28 -18.98
N GLU A 69 4.51 -3.19 -18.34
CA GLU A 69 5.64 -2.37 -18.77
C GLU A 69 6.37 -1.77 -17.56
N ARG A 70 7.66 -2.08 -17.42
CA ARG A 70 8.46 -1.66 -16.25
C ARG A 70 8.55 -0.14 -16.16
N TYR A 71 8.25 0.41 -14.99
CA TYR A 71 8.34 1.85 -14.66
C TYR A 71 7.50 2.76 -15.57
N LYS A 72 6.41 2.25 -16.15
CA LYS A 72 5.43 3.09 -16.85
C LYS A 72 4.58 3.91 -15.88
N VAL A 73 4.16 3.26 -14.80
CA VAL A 73 3.51 3.90 -13.64
C VAL A 73 4.49 3.79 -12.48
N VAL A 74 4.80 4.93 -11.87
CA VAL A 74 5.83 5.05 -10.84
C VAL A 74 5.26 5.80 -9.66
N PRO A 75 5.12 5.16 -8.48
CA PRO A 75 4.68 5.82 -7.26
C PRO A 75 5.64 6.93 -6.83
N LYS A 76 5.11 7.92 -6.12
CA LYS A 76 5.87 9.04 -5.59
C LYS A 76 7.03 8.57 -4.72
N GLU A 77 6.86 7.52 -3.93
CA GLU A 77 7.87 7.03 -3.00
C GLU A 77 9.07 6.38 -3.70
N VAL A 78 8.86 5.79 -4.88
CA VAL A 78 9.97 5.31 -5.73
C VAL A 78 10.74 6.52 -6.26
N LYS A 79 10.04 7.55 -6.72
CA LYS A 79 10.67 8.81 -7.14
C LYS A 79 11.44 9.45 -6.00
N ASP A 80 10.85 9.52 -4.82
CA ASP A 80 11.44 10.13 -3.62
C ASP A 80 12.65 9.33 -3.12
N TYR A 81 12.61 7.99 -3.22
CA TYR A 81 13.75 7.11 -2.99
C TYR A 81 14.93 7.43 -3.91
N ILE A 82 14.67 7.57 -5.22
CA ILE A 82 15.70 7.90 -6.21
C ILE A 82 16.21 9.33 -6.04
N MET A 83 15.35 10.25 -5.61
CA MET A 83 15.70 11.63 -5.26
C MET A 83 16.49 11.74 -3.95
N GLY A 84 16.65 10.65 -3.19
CA GLY A 84 17.47 10.60 -1.98
C GLY A 84 16.75 10.96 -0.69
N TYR A 85 15.42 11.14 -0.70
CA TYR A 85 14.64 11.52 0.49
C TYR A 85 14.55 10.41 1.55
N TYR A 86 14.92 9.17 1.19
CA TYR A 86 15.05 8.04 2.13
C TYR A 86 16.51 7.79 2.54
N GLY A 87 17.44 8.65 2.13
CA GLY A 87 18.88 8.50 2.32
C GLY A 87 19.58 7.88 1.12
N ARG A 88 20.81 7.42 1.34
CA ARG A 88 21.69 6.90 0.29
C ARG A 88 21.46 5.39 0.08
N PRO A 89 21.13 4.93 -1.14
CA PRO A 89 21.11 3.50 -1.47
C PRO A 89 22.48 2.84 -1.27
N PRO A 90 22.54 1.56 -0.85
CA PRO A 90 23.81 0.87 -0.63
C PRO A 90 24.55 0.59 -1.95
N GLY A 91 23.81 0.27 -3.02
CA GLY A 91 24.32 0.11 -4.38
C GLY A 91 24.02 1.30 -5.28
N LYS A 92 24.57 1.27 -6.49
CA LYS A 92 24.25 2.28 -7.52
C LYS A 92 22.87 1.98 -8.09
N ILE A 93 21.96 2.97 -8.07
CA ILE A 93 20.69 2.92 -8.82
C ILE A 93 21.01 2.83 -10.31
N LYS A 94 20.33 1.94 -11.04
CA LYS A 94 20.54 1.77 -12.47
C LYS A 94 20.27 3.07 -13.24
N ASP A 95 21.23 3.49 -14.07
CA ASP A 95 21.19 4.79 -14.73
C ASP A 95 19.94 4.98 -15.62
N GLU A 96 19.54 3.93 -16.33
CA GLU A 96 18.34 3.92 -17.18
C GLU A 96 17.05 4.15 -16.38
N VAL A 97 16.95 3.52 -15.20
CA VAL A 97 15.78 3.64 -14.31
C VAL A 97 15.74 5.02 -13.69
N LYS A 98 16.90 5.52 -13.24
CA LYS A 98 17.03 6.89 -12.75
C LYS A 98 16.61 7.90 -13.81
N ALA A 99 17.13 7.80 -15.03
CA ALA A 99 16.78 8.69 -16.13
C ALA A 99 15.29 8.63 -16.49
N LYS A 100 14.69 7.42 -16.52
CA LYS A 100 13.26 7.24 -16.82
C LYS A 100 12.34 7.88 -15.78
N ILE A 101 12.71 7.85 -14.49
CA ILE A 101 11.84 8.26 -13.39
C ILE A 101 12.01 9.74 -13.04
N ILE A 102 13.25 10.23 -12.96
CA ILE A 102 13.53 11.60 -12.50
C ILE A 102 14.06 12.53 -13.59
N GLY A 103 14.35 12.01 -14.80
CA GLY A 103 14.94 12.79 -15.89
C GLY A 103 16.25 13.46 -15.45
N ASP A 104 16.32 14.79 -15.64
CA ASP A 104 17.48 15.62 -15.28
C ASP A 104 17.45 16.13 -13.83
N ALA A 105 16.44 15.76 -13.04
CA ALA A 105 16.37 16.19 -11.65
C ALA A 105 17.58 15.66 -10.85
N LYS A 106 18.07 16.47 -9.91
CA LYS A 106 19.24 16.16 -9.11
C LYS A 106 18.82 15.61 -7.74
N PRO A 107 19.14 14.36 -7.40
CA PRO A 107 18.92 13.83 -6.07
C PRO A 107 19.68 14.61 -5.01
N ILE A 108 19.12 14.69 -3.82
CA ILE A 108 19.80 15.24 -2.64
C ILE A 108 20.92 14.29 -2.20
N THR A 109 21.95 14.83 -1.59
CA THR A 109 23.09 14.05 -1.05
C THR A 109 23.32 14.29 0.43
N CYS A 110 22.61 15.24 1.05
CA CYS A 110 22.60 15.48 2.48
C CYS A 110 21.66 14.50 3.20
N ARG A 111 21.61 14.58 4.54
CA ARG A 111 20.60 13.85 5.32
C ARG A 111 19.23 14.51 5.06
N PRO A 112 18.19 13.77 4.66
CA PRO A 112 16.90 14.36 4.27
C PRO A 112 16.29 15.29 5.31
N ALA A 113 16.44 14.97 6.60
CA ALA A 113 15.96 15.78 7.72
C ALA A 113 16.67 17.15 7.85
N ASP A 114 17.81 17.37 7.18
CA ASP A 114 18.46 18.69 7.15
C ASP A 114 17.68 19.70 6.28
N LEU A 115 16.74 19.22 5.46
CA LEU A 115 15.86 20.03 4.62
C LEU A 115 14.49 20.33 5.26
N LEU A 116 14.23 19.76 6.44
CA LEU A 116 12.96 19.94 7.15
C LEU A 116 13.09 21.06 8.17
N GLU A 117 12.11 21.96 8.18
CA GLU A 117 11.99 22.96 9.24
C GLU A 117 11.41 22.33 10.52
N PRO A 118 11.68 22.86 11.72
CA PRO A 118 11.02 22.41 12.94
C PRO A 118 9.50 22.62 12.89
N GLU A 119 8.71 21.55 12.92
CA GLU A 119 7.25 21.61 12.71
C GLU A 119 6.41 21.58 14.00
N LEU A 120 6.98 21.25 15.16
CA LEU A 120 6.22 20.95 16.38
C LEU A 120 5.33 22.12 16.85
N GLU A 121 5.84 23.35 16.81
CA GLU A 121 5.09 24.55 17.20
C GLU A 121 3.94 24.87 16.23
N LYS A 122 4.14 24.58 14.94
CA LYS A 122 3.09 24.73 13.93
C LYS A 122 1.99 23.70 14.19
N LEU A 123 2.36 22.43 14.36
CA LEU A 123 1.42 21.34 14.61
C LEU A 123 0.65 21.54 15.92
N ARG A 124 1.30 22.07 16.96
CA ARG A 124 0.64 22.41 18.24
C ARG A 124 -0.51 23.40 18.03
N LYS A 125 -0.25 24.51 17.32
CA LYS A 125 -1.29 25.51 17.04
C LYS A 125 -2.44 24.96 16.19
N GLU A 126 -2.17 24.05 15.27
CA GLU A 126 -3.19 23.40 14.45
C GLU A 126 -4.05 22.46 15.30
N ALA A 127 -3.42 21.60 16.10
CA ALA A 127 -4.11 20.63 16.92
C ALA A 127 -4.87 21.27 18.11
N GLU A 128 -4.39 22.39 18.66
CA GLU A 128 -5.14 23.22 19.63
C GLU A 128 -6.42 23.79 19.01
N LYS A 129 -6.35 24.30 17.76
CA LYS A 129 -7.54 24.77 17.04
C LYS A 129 -8.56 23.66 16.78
N LEU A 130 -8.08 22.44 16.58
CA LEU A 130 -8.92 21.26 16.38
C LEU A 130 -9.50 20.71 17.71
N GLY A 131 -9.00 21.18 18.86
CA GLY A 131 -9.45 20.74 20.19
C GLY A 131 -9.11 19.28 20.50
N ILE A 132 -8.05 18.72 19.87
CA ILE A 132 -7.71 17.30 19.97
C ILE A 132 -6.60 17.00 21.00
N ILE A 133 -5.92 18.03 21.51
CA ILE A 133 -4.82 17.86 22.48
C ILE A 133 -5.36 17.91 23.90
N LYS A 134 -5.21 16.81 24.65
CA LYS A 134 -5.43 16.74 26.10
C LYS A 134 -4.11 16.53 26.86
N ARG A 135 -3.09 15.99 26.21
CA ARG A 135 -1.73 15.73 26.72
C ARG A 135 -0.70 15.81 25.59
N GLU A 136 0.59 15.87 25.94
CA GLU A 136 1.69 15.98 24.96
C GLU A 136 1.75 14.79 24.00
N GLU A 137 1.35 13.59 24.44
CA GLU A 137 1.31 12.40 23.59
C GLU A 137 0.28 12.51 22.45
N ASP A 138 -0.78 13.30 22.63
CA ASP A 138 -1.79 13.54 21.59
C ASP A 138 -1.20 14.39 20.46
N LEU A 139 -0.33 15.35 20.80
CA LEU A 139 0.41 16.15 19.82
C LEU A 139 1.39 15.27 19.03
N LEU A 140 2.10 14.35 19.69
CA LEU A 140 2.98 13.41 19.00
C LEU A 140 2.20 12.44 18.10
N THR A 141 1.02 12.00 18.56
CA THR A 141 0.12 11.16 17.75
C THR A 141 -0.34 11.92 16.50
N TYR A 142 -0.72 13.19 16.63
CA TYR A 142 -1.06 14.06 15.51
C TYR A 142 0.14 14.31 14.57
N ALA A 143 1.34 14.49 15.12
CA ALA A 143 2.55 14.68 14.31
C ALA A 143 2.92 13.44 13.48
N LEU A 144 2.70 12.23 14.02
CA LEU A 144 3.00 10.98 13.32
C LEU A 144 1.91 10.58 12.31
N TYR A 145 0.64 10.85 12.63
CA TYR A 145 -0.51 10.38 11.85
C TYR A 145 -1.61 11.46 11.75
N PRO A 146 -1.35 12.63 11.14
CA PRO A 146 -2.25 13.78 11.22
C PRO A 146 -3.69 13.48 10.77
N THR A 147 -3.86 12.73 9.68
CA THR A 147 -5.17 12.34 9.14
C THR A 147 -5.96 11.44 10.10
N VAL A 148 -5.29 10.41 10.64
CA VAL A 148 -5.91 9.37 11.47
C VAL A 148 -6.14 9.89 12.89
N ALA A 149 -5.17 10.65 13.41
CA ALA A 149 -5.15 11.15 14.78
C ALA A 149 -6.36 12.04 15.08
N VAL A 150 -6.82 12.85 14.13
CA VAL A 150 -7.98 13.74 14.36
C VAL A 150 -9.23 12.94 14.71
N LYS A 151 -9.59 11.94 13.88
CA LYS A 151 -10.75 11.08 14.14
C LYS A 151 -10.55 10.27 15.41
N PHE A 152 -9.36 9.71 15.60
CA PHE A 152 -9.02 8.88 16.76
C PHE A 152 -9.14 9.64 18.08
N LEU A 153 -8.54 10.82 18.17
CA LEU A 153 -8.53 11.64 19.39
C LEU A 153 -9.89 12.27 19.70
N LYS A 154 -10.75 12.43 18.68
CA LYS A 154 -12.17 12.81 18.85
C LYS A 154 -13.07 11.65 19.26
N GLY A 155 -12.59 10.40 19.20
CA GLY A 155 -13.39 9.21 19.48
C GLY A 155 -14.38 8.86 18.35
N GLU A 156 -14.08 9.29 17.11
CA GLU A 156 -14.89 9.04 15.92
C GLU A 156 -14.47 7.76 15.17
N VAL A 157 -13.46 7.05 15.68
CA VAL A 157 -12.96 5.80 15.09
C VAL A 157 -13.68 4.62 15.74
N GLU A 158 -14.29 3.78 14.92
CA GLU A 158 -14.83 2.50 15.35
C GLU A 158 -13.69 1.54 15.65
N GLU A 159 -13.76 0.85 16.79
CA GLU A 159 -12.78 -0.17 17.16
C GLU A 159 -12.91 -1.35 16.18
N GLU A 160 -11.82 -1.68 15.49
CA GLU A 160 -11.80 -2.88 14.65
C GLU A 160 -12.00 -4.10 15.56
N PRO A 161 -12.97 -4.98 15.28
CA PRO A 161 -13.17 -6.17 16.07
C PRO A 161 -11.88 -7.00 15.98
N ILE A 162 -11.29 -7.30 17.14
CA ILE A 162 -10.17 -8.24 17.21
C ILE A 162 -10.69 -9.54 16.60
N PRO A 163 -10.11 -10.03 15.48
CA PRO A 163 -10.59 -11.27 14.89
C PRO A 163 -10.51 -12.36 15.94
N GLU A 164 -11.67 -12.91 16.31
CA GLU A 164 -11.71 -14.08 17.17
C GLU A 164 -10.87 -15.15 16.47
N PRO A 165 -10.00 -15.87 17.21
CA PRO A 165 -9.27 -16.99 16.63
C PRO A 165 -10.30 -17.92 15.98
N GLU A 166 -10.21 -18.09 14.66
CA GLU A 166 -11.18 -18.90 13.92
C GLU A 166 -11.29 -20.25 14.61
N LYS A 167 -12.50 -20.58 15.07
CA LYS A 167 -12.77 -21.93 15.58
C LYS A 167 -12.51 -22.89 14.44
N VAL A 168 -11.42 -23.64 14.57
CA VAL A 168 -11.01 -24.68 13.64
C VAL A 168 -12.16 -25.65 13.50
N THR A 169 -12.89 -25.56 12.39
CA THR A 169 -13.77 -26.64 11.98
C THR A 169 -12.88 -27.63 11.25
N PRO A 170 -12.84 -28.91 11.68
CA PRO A 170 -12.08 -29.92 10.95
C PRO A 170 -12.52 -29.90 9.49
N THR A 171 -11.58 -29.63 8.57
CA THR A 171 -11.80 -29.84 7.14
C THR A 171 -12.30 -31.26 6.96
N LYS A 172 -13.52 -31.43 6.41
CA LYS A 172 -14.03 -32.74 6.01
C LYS A 172 -13.01 -33.37 5.06
N GLY A 173 -12.25 -34.37 5.54
CA GLY A 173 -11.40 -35.18 4.68
C GLY A 173 -10.03 -35.59 5.22
N ILE A 174 -9.50 -34.97 6.29
CA ILE A 174 -8.24 -35.42 6.89
C ILE A 174 -8.55 -36.07 8.24
N PRO A 175 -8.36 -37.40 8.39
CA PRO A 175 -8.45 -38.06 9.69
C PRO A 175 -7.45 -37.42 10.65
N THR A 176 -7.91 -36.98 11.81
CA THR A 176 -7.05 -36.39 12.86
C THR A 176 -6.53 -37.46 13.84
N GLU A 177 -6.95 -38.71 13.68
CA GLU A 177 -6.51 -39.85 14.46
C GLU A 177 -6.06 -40.99 13.52
N PHE A 178 -4.86 -41.50 13.78
CA PHE A 178 -4.25 -42.59 13.03
C PHE A 178 -3.87 -43.72 13.98
N LYS A 179 -4.04 -44.96 13.55
CA LYS A 179 -3.34 -46.10 14.15
C LYS A 179 -2.01 -46.28 13.42
N VAL A 180 -0.91 -46.18 14.16
CA VAL A 180 0.45 -46.29 13.66
C VAL A 180 1.11 -47.48 14.36
N GLU A 181 1.57 -48.47 13.61
CA GLU A 181 2.33 -49.60 14.16
C GLU A 181 3.83 -49.26 14.14
N VAL A 182 4.49 -49.36 15.30
CA VAL A 182 5.94 -49.20 15.44
C VAL A 182 6.46 -50.43 16.16
N ASP A 183 7.37 -51.16 15.53
CA ASP A 183 7.99 -52.39 16.09
C ASP A 183 7.00 -53.46 16.57
N GLY A 184 5.84 -53.58 15.91
CA GLY A 184 4.80 -54.56 16.24
C GLY A 184 3.82 -54.11 17.33
N GLU A 185 3.97 -52.89 17.84
CA GLU A 185 3.04 -52.28 18.78
C GLU A 185 2.19 -51.20 18.10
N GLU A 186 0.86 -51.28 18.26
CA GLU A 186 -0.07 -50.28 17.73
C GLU A 186 -0.16 -49.04 18.65
N TYR A 187 0.08 -47.87 18.08
CA TYR A 187 -0.06 -46.57 18.72
C TYR A 187 -1.21 -45.78 18.07
N VAL A 188 -2.11 -45.24 18.89
CA VAL A 188 -3.13 -44.29 18.42
C VAL A 188 -2.54 -42.89 18.51
N VAL A 189 -2.25 -42.29 17.35
CA VAL A 189 -1.66 -40.95 17.23
C VAL A 189 -2.74 -39.97 16.81
N LYS A 190 -2.95 -38.95 17.63
CA LYS A 190 -3.81 -37.82 17.30
C LYS A 190 -2.96 -36.66 16.81
N VAL A 191 -3.23 -36.18 15.60
CA VAL A 191 -2.49 -35.09 14.97
C VAL A 191 -3.33 -33.82 15.03
N GLU A 192 -2.84 -32.83 15.77
CA GLU A 192 -3.39 -31.48 15.78
C GLU A 192 -2.51 -30.58 14.90
N PRO A 193 -3.08 -29.80 13.97
CA PRO A 193 -2.30 -28.91 13.12
C PRO A 193 -1.67 -27.79 13.96
N ILE A 194 -0.34 -27.69 13.92
CA ILE A 194 0.43 -26.60 14.55
C ILE A 194 0.84 -25.62 13.44
N GLY A 195 0.20 -24.44 13.43
CA GLY A 195 0.46 -23.37 12.46
C GLY A 195 -0.71 -23.20 11.48
N GLY A 196 -1.41 -22.06 11.62
CA GLY A 196 -2.57 -21.72 10.80
C GLY A 196 -2.26 -21.75 9.30
N PHE A 197 -3.11 -22.42 8.54
CA PHE A 197 -3.13 -22.36 7.09
C PHE A 197 -4.22 -21.41 6.62
N ILE A 198 -3.95 -20.73 5.50
CA ILE A 198 -4.81 -19.71 4.90
C ILE A 198 -6.08 -20.39 4.37
N ASP A 199 -7.22 -20.03 4.95
CA ASP A 199 -8.53 -20.35 4.40
C ASP A 199 -8.79 -19.42 3.19
N ILE A 200 -9.00 -20.00 2.00
CA ILE A 200 -9.46 -19.23 0.84
C ILE A 200 -10.96 -19.05 1.00
N LYS A 201 -11.37 -18.04 1.78
CA LYS A 201 -12.72 -17.50 1.68
C LYS A 201 -12.82 -16.72 0.37
N GLU A 202 -13.76 -17.13 -0.49
CA GLU A 202 -14.16 -16.35 -1.66
C GLU A 202 -14.53 -14.93 -1.21
N ALA A 203 -13.93 -13.93 -1.85
CA ALA A 203 -14.23 -12.54 -1.61
C ALA A 203 -15.70 -12.24 -1.95
N PRO A 204 -16.40 -11.38 -1.19
CA PRO A 204 -17.76 -11.00 -1.51
C PRO A 204 -17.80 -10.34 -2.90
N THR A 205 -18.66 -10.87 -3.76
CA THR A 205 -18.90 -10.34 -5.10
C THR A 205 -19.45 -8.91 -5.09
N LYS A 206 -18.78 -8.06 -5.87
CA LYS A 206 -19.26 -6.87 -6.61
C LYS A 206 -19.67 -5.62 -5.81
N ALA A 207 -18.75 -4.67 -5.70
CA ALA A 207 -19.10 -3.27 -5.91
C ALA A 207 -19.29 -3.03 -7.42
N LYS A 208 -20.48 -2.56 -7.83
CA LYS A 208 -20.78 -2.25 -9.23
C LYS A 208 -19.92 -1.06 -9.65
N SER A 209 -18.96 -1.27 -10.55
CA SER A 209 -18.30 -0.19 -11.27
C SER A 209 -19.32 0.49 -12.20
N GLN A 210 -19.79 1.68 -11.82
CA GLN A 210 -20.46 2.55 -12.76
C GLN A 210 -19.39 3.04 -13.76
N LYS A 211 -19.48 2.59 -15.02
CA LYS A 211 -18.69 3.18 -16.10
C LYS A 211 -19.23 4.57 -16.39
N VAL A 212 -18.66 5.57 -15.72
CA VAL A 212 -18.89 6.98 -16.03
C VAL A 212 -17.95 7.39 -17.15
N GLU A 213 -18.50 7.97 -18.22
CA GLU A 213 -17.68 8.52 -19.31
C GLU A 213 -16.79 9.63 -18.76
N GLY A 214 -15.47 9.52 -18.98
CA GLY A 214 -14.51 10.43 -18.32
C GLY A 214 -14.06 10.01 -16.93
N GLY A 215 -14.56 8.91 -16.38
CA GLY A 215 -14.28 8.48 -15.01
C GLY A 215 -12.78 8.25 -14.75
N VAL A 216 -12.27 8.92 -13.73
CA VAL A 216 -10.99 8.65 -13.10
C VAL A 216 -11.27 7.76 -11.89
N THR A 217 -10.59 6.61 -11.82
CA THR A 217 -10.80 5.62 -10.78
C THR A 217 -9.65 5.60 -9.78
N SER A 218 -9.93 5.20 -8.53
CA SER A 218 -8.87 4.91 -7.57
C SER A 218 -8.08 3.66 -7.99
N PRO A 219 -6.73 3.70 -8.06
CA PRO A 219 -5.91 2.55 -8.46
C PRO A 219 -5.82 1.47 -7.36
N MET A 220 -6.18 1.81 -6.12
CA MET A 220 -6.15 0.90 -4.96
C MET A 220 -7.18 1.31 -3.90
N GLN A 221 -7.44 0.46 -2.92
CA GLN A 221 -8.26 0.81 -1.77
C GLN A 221 -7.49 1.77 -0.84
N GLY A 222 -8.16 2.81 -0.35
CA GLY A 222 -7.55 3.78 0.57
C GLY A 222 -8.51 4.89 0.98
N MET A 223 -8.01 5.87 1.73
CA MET A 223 -8.73 7.07 2.15
C MET A 223 -8.32 8.27 1.30
N ILE A 224 -9.27 9.03 0.77
CA ILE A 224 -8.96 10.30 0.09
C ILE A 224 -8.48 11.30 1.15
N VAL A 225 -7.23 11.73 1.09
CA VAL A 225 -6.64 12.70 2.03
C VAL A 225 -6.95 14.12 1.60
N GLU A 226 -6.79 14.40 0.31
CA GLU A 226 -6.88 15.75 -0.24
C GLU A 226 -7.41 15.70 -1.67
N ILE A 227 -8.27 16.65 -2.03
CA ILE A 227 -8.74 16.85 -3.41
C ILE A 227 -8.14 18.17 -3.93
N LYS A 228 -7.27 18.07 -4.95
CA LYS A 228 -6.47 19.21 -5.45
C LYS A 228 -7.15 20.02 -6.55
N VAL A 229 -8.32 19.57 -7.01
CA VAL A 229 -9.07 20.19 -8.12
C VAL A 229 -10.50 20.49 -7.73
N LYS A 230 -11.13 21.41 -8.45
CA LYS A 230 -12.53 21.79 -8.31
C LYS A 230 -13.30 21.51 -9.60
N LYS A 231 -14.61 21.35 -9.46
CA LYS A 231 -15.52 21.28 -10.61
C LYS A 231 -15.35 22.53 -11.50
N GLY A 232 -15.08 22.32 -12.77
CA GLY A 232 -14.79 23.33 -13.78
C GLY A 232 -13.31 23.56 -14.08
N ASP A 233 -12.39 22.98 -13.31
CA ASP A 233 -10.95 23.16 -13.53
C ASP A 233 -10.47 22.44 -14.79
N LYS A 234 -9.61 23.12 -15.56
CA LYS A 234 -8.89 22.52 -16.69
C LYS A 234 -7.67 21.79 -16.17
N VAL A 235 -7.55 20.52 -16.52
CA VAL A 235 -6.44 19.64 -16.13
C VAL A 235 -5.77 19.05 -17.37
N LYS A 236 -4.48 18.81 -17.28
CA LYS A 236 -3.69 18.10 -18.28
C LYS A 236 -3.43 16.67 -17.82
N LYS A 237 -3.14 15.80 -18.77
CA LYS A 237 -2.67 14.45 -18.50
C LYS A 237 -1.42 14.50 -17.60
N GLY A 238 -1.48 13.77 -16.50
CA GLY A 238 -0.44 13.72 -15.48
C GLY A 238 -0.64 14.69 -14.31
N ASP A 239 -1.63 15.58 -14.37
CA ASP A 239 -1.88 16.52 -13.27
C ASP A 239 -2.44 15.82 -12.03
N VAL A 240 -1.91 16.26 -10.88
CA VAL A 240 -2.44 16.28 -9.51
C VAL A 240 -3.97 16.35 -9.31
N LEU A 241 -4.77 15.27 -9.32
CA LEU A 241 -6.22 15.40 -9.05
C LEU A 241 -6.59 15.24 -7.57
N ALA A 242 -6.09 14.18 -6.92
CA ALA A 242 -6.35 13.90 -5.51
C ALA A 242 -5.19 13.11 -4.89
N VAL A 243 -5.09 13.10 -3.56
CA VAL A 243 -4.12 12.32 -2.79
C VAL A 243 -4.88 11.23 -2.03
N LEU A 244 -4.47 9.98 -2.21
CA LEU A 244 -5.03 8.80 -1.54
C LEU A 244 -4.03 8.27 -0.50
N GLU A 245 -4.44 8.11 0.75
CA GLU A 245 -3.69 7.37 1.75
C GLU A 245 -4.11 5.91 1.74
N ALA A 246 -3.16 5.04 1.39
CA ALA A 246 -3.32 3.60 1.41
C ALA A 246 -2.07 3.00 2.02
N MET A 247 -2.23 2.03 2.92
CA MET A 247 -1.10 1.29 3.52
C MET A 247 -0.03 2.21 4.17
N LYS A 248 -0.46 3.29 4.84
CA LYS A 248 0.40 4.33 5.46
C LYS A 248 1.27 5.10 4.46
N MET A 249 0.91 5.09 3.19
CA MET A 249 1.59 5.77 2.08
C MET A 249 0.61 6.67 1.33
N GLN A 250 1.10 7.77 0.76
CA GLN A 250 0.28 8.74 0.03
C GLN A 250 0.52 8.60 -1.47
N ASN A 251 -0.50 8.15 -2.17
CA ASN A 251 -0.49 7.96 -3.62
C ASN A 251 -1.25 9.08 -4.31
N ASP A 252 -0.56 9.78 -5.22
CA ASP A 252 -1.19 10.79 -6.08
C ASP A 252 -2.07 10.10 -7.14
N ILE A 253 -3.33 10.52 -7.23
CA ILE A 253 -4.23 10.15 -8.32
C ILE A 253 -4.12 11.23 -9.40
N VAL A 254 -3.57 10.84 -10.55
CA VAL A 254 -3.27 11.74 -11.67
C VAL A 254 -4.33 11.67 -12.78
N SER A 255 -4.49 12.76 -13.52
CA SER A 255 -5.39 12.78 -14.67
C SER A 255 -4.87 11.88 -15.80
N PRO A 256 -5.66 10.93 -16.32
CA PRO A 256 -5.25 10.10 -17.45
C PRO A 256 -5.31 10.85 -18.80
N ARG A 257 -5.93 12.03 -18.84
CA ARG A 257 -6.21 12.80 -20.07
C ARG A 257 -6.21 14.32 -19.83
N ASP A 258 -6.13 15.08 -20.91
CA ASP A 258 -6.46 16.51 -20.89
C ASP A 258 -7.99 16.66 -20.86
N GLY A 259 -8.49 17.66 -20.13
CA GLY A 259 -9.92 17.93 -20.07
C GLY A 259 -10.34 18.89 -18.97
N VAL A 260 -11.63 18.90 -18.66
CA VAL A 260 -12.27 19.69 -17.60
C VAL A 260 -12.89 18.75 -16.57
N VAL A 261 -12.68 19.04 -15.29
CA VAL A 261 -13.32 18.32 -14.18
C VAL A 261 -14.80 18.66 -14.17
N GLU A 262 -15.67 17.70 -14.48
CA GLU A 262 -17.13 17.94 -14.58
C GLU A 262 -17.83 17.68 -13.24
N GLU A 263 -17.40 16.65 -12.51
CA GLU A 263 -18.00 16.24 -11.25
C GLU A 263 -17.01 15.44 -10.39
N ILE A 264 -17.15 15.58 -9.08
CA ILE A 264 -16.35 14.88 -8.07
C ILE A 264 -17.33 14.10 -7.18
N PHE A 265 -17.15 12.79 -7.09
CA PHE A 265 -18.10 11.86 -6.45
C PHE A 265 -17.70 11.49 -5.02
N VAL A 266 -16.53 11.93 -4.57
CA VAL A 266 -15.95 11.59 -3.26
C VAL A 266 -15.61 12.84 -2.47
N SER A 267 -15.49 12.69 -1.15
CA SER A 267 -15.08 13.76 -0.24
C SER A 267 -13.75 13.44 0.45
N GLU A 268 -13.05 14.46 0.94
CA GLU A 268 -11.87 14.26 1.80
C GLU A 268 -12.26 13.48 3.07
N GLY A 269 -11.42 12.52 3.45
CA GLY A 269 -11.65 11.57 4.53
C GLY A 269 -12.54 10.37 4.19
N GLN A 270 -13.03 10.24 2.95
CA GLN A 270 -13.83 9.10 2.47
C GLN A 270 -12.94 7.93 2.05
N ASN A 271 -13.34 6.70 2.42
CA ASN A 271 -12.71 5.48 1.95
C ASN A 271 -13.26 5.09 0.55
N VAL A 272 -12.36 4.71 -0.34
CA VAL A 272 -12.65 4.28 -1.72
C VAL A 272 -12.01 2.92 -1.99
N ASN A 273 -12.63 2.14 -2.87
CA ASN A 273 -12.11 0.84 -3.31
C ASN A 273 -11.30 0.95 -4.60
N ALA A 274 -10.47 -0.06 -4.88
CA ALA A 274 -9.81 -0.18 -6.17
C ALA A 274 -10.84 -0.23 -7.31
N GLY A 275 -10.66 0.60 -8.34
CA GLY A 275 -11.57 0.71 -9.48
C GLY A 275 -12.84 1.55 -9.24
N GLU A 276 -13.03 2.09 -8.04
CA GLU A 276 -14.13 3.02 -7.75
C GLU A 276 -13.91 4.37 -8.44
N VAL A 277 -14.94 4.91 -9.10
CA VAL A 277 -14.86 6.19 -9.81
C VAL A 277 -14.91 7.32 -8.79
N ILE A 278 -13.86 8.14 -8.76
CA ILE A 278 -13.73 9.24 -7.79
C ILE A 278 -14.16 10.60 -8.36
N MET A 279 -13.98 10.81 -9.67
CA MET A 279 -14.38 12.03 -10.39
C MET A 279 -14.42 11.74 -11.90
N ASN A 280 -14.93 12.67 -12.71
CA ASN A 280 -14.85 12.58 -14.16
C ASN A 280 -14.20 13.80 -14.81
N VAL A 281 -13.42 13.52 -15.86
CA VAL A 281 -12.70 14.51 -16.68
C VAL A 281 -13.11 14.32 -18.14
N LYS A 282 -13.66 15.38 -18.76
CA LYS A 282 -14.10 15.41 -20.16
C LYS A 282 -13.26 16.33 -21.03
#